data_AF-A0A833LWQ4-F1
#
_entry.id   AF-A0A833LWQ4-F1
#
_cell.length_a   1.000
_cell.length_b   1.000
_cell.length_c   1.000
_cell.angle_alpha   90.00
_cell.angle_beta   90.00
_cell.angle_gamma   90.00
#
_symmetry.space_group_name_H-M   'P 1'
#
loop_
_entity.id
_entity.type
_entity.pdbx_description
1 polymer ?
#
loop_
_entity_poly.entity_id
_entity_poly.type
_entity_poly.pdbx_seq_one_letter_code
_entity_poly.pdbx_strand_id
1 'polypeptide(L)'
;MWTPALSADGCYICGSGSTDACRDYCRYSGSDTFDNRKKCEKAGCKVSGTASCPTAVNYKVCNALQERSISEMLLAHFQVRVQ
;
A
#
# COMPACT_ATOMS: atom_id res chain seq x y z
N MET A 1 8.43 -3.15 -31.64
CA MET A 1 8.00 -3.99 -30.50
C MET A 1 7.32 -3.09 -29.48
N TRP A 2 6.00 -3.08 -29.41
CA TRP A 2 5.29 -2.38 -28.35
C TRP A 2 5.10 -3.37 -27.21
N THR A 3 5.68 -3.10 -26.05
CA THR A 3 5.29 -3.84 -24.84
C THR A 3 4.21 -2.98 -24.23
N PRO A 4 2.95 -3.44 -24.11
CA PRO A 4 2.00 -2.70 -23.29
C PRO A 4 2.67 -2.52 -21.94
N ALA A 5 2.67 -1.29 -21.42
CA ALA A 5 3.02 -1.05 -20.03
C ALA A 5 1.95 -1.79 -19.20
N LEU A 6 2.15 -3.09 -19.03
CA LEU A 6 1.47 -3.91 -18.05
C LEU A 6 1.87 -3.27 -16.73
N SER A 7 1.07 -2.32 -16.30
CA SER A 7 1.05 -1.78 -14.96
C SER A 7 0.78 -2.95 -14.02
N ALA A 8 1.82 -3.72 -13.74
CA ALA A 8 1.74 -4.93 -12.94
C ALA A 8 1.57 -4.50 -11.50
N ASP A 9 0.34 -4.59 -10.97
CA ASP A 9 0.11 -4.50 -9.54
C ASP A 9 1.07 -5.46 -8.83
N GLY A 10 1.93 -4.89 -8.00
CA GLY A 10 3.01 -5.61 -7.34
C GLY A 10 3.02 -5.36 -5.85
N CYS A 11 3.92 -6.03 -5.15
CA CYS A 11 4.14 -5.80 -3.74
C CYS A 11 5.60 -5.47 -3.48
N TYR A 12 5.84 -4.56 -2.56
CA TYR A 12 7.14 -4.39 -1.96
C TYR A 12 7.29 -5.31 -0.76
N ILE A 13 8.49 -5.85 -0.58
CA ILE A 13 8.87 -6.58 0.63
C ILE A 13 9.15 -5.54 1.70
N CYS A 14 8.48 -5.66 2.84
CA CYS A 14 8.69 -4.82 4.00
C CYS A 14 9.71 -5.48 4.93
N GLY A 15 10.74 -4.73 5.31
CA GLY A 15 11.82 -5.21 6.16
C GLY A 15 11.58 -4.93 7.65
N SER A 16 12.57 -5.29 8.47
CA SER A 16 12.58 -5.00 9.91
C SER A 16 12.43 -3.51 10.19
N GLY A 17 11.48 -3.16 11.08
CA GLY A 17 11.11 -1.77 11.39
C GLY A 17 9.85 -1.29 10.66
N SER A 18 9.21 -2.14 9.87
CA SER A 18 7.89 -1.85 9.31
C SER A 18 6.79 -1.93 10.37
N THR A 19 5.70 -1.19 10.17
CA THR A 19 4.53 -1.19 11.06
C THR A 19 3.80 -2.53 11.04
N ASP A 20 2.99 -2.81 12.06
CA ASP A 20 2.21 -4.06 12.14
C ASP A 20 1.30 -4.27 10.92
N ALA A 21 0.71 -3.17 10.42
CA ALA A 21 -0.15 -3.18 9.23
C ALA A 21 0.61 -3.51 7.94
N CYS A 22 1.89 -3.13 7.84
CA CYS A 22 2.77 -3.34 6.70
C CYS A 22 3.92 -4.32 7.01
N ARG A 23 3.71 -5.30 7.89
CA ARG A 23 4.83 -6.08 8.43
C ARG A 23 5.58 -6.87 7.36
N ASP A 24 4.87 -7.47 6.41
CA ASP A 24 5.44 -8.39 5.44
C ASP A 24 5.53 -7.77 4.04
N TYR A 25 4.43 -7.17 3.57
CA TYR A 25 4.36 -6.60 2.22
C TYR A 25 3.56 -5.30 2.14
N CYS A 26 3.85 -4.51 1.12
CA CYS A 26 3.04 -3.36 0.75
C CYS A 26 2.64 -3.43 -0.72
N ARG A 27 1.34 -3.51 -0.98
CA ARG A 27 0.76 -3.58 -2.31
C ARG A 27 0.74 -2.19 -2.95
N TYR A 28 1.21 -2.12 -4.19
CA TYR A 28 1.15 -0.93 -5.03
C TYR A 28 0.49 -1.27 -6.36
N SER A 29 -0.04 -0.24 -7.02
CA SER A 29 -0.65 -0.37 -8.34
C SER A 29 0.19 0.37 -9.37
N GLY A 30 0.27 -0.20 -10.57
CA GLY A 30 1.11 0.31 -11.63
C GLY A 30 2.57 -0.13 -11.52
N SER A 31 3.46 0.58 -12.20
CA SER A 31 4.89 0.22 -12.25
C SER A 31 5.60 0.47 -10.92
N ASP A 32 6.68 -0.29 -10.69
CA ASP A 32 7.62 0.00 -9.61
C ASP A 32 8.30 1.35 -9.86
N THR A 33 7.89 2.36 -9.11
CA THR A 33 8.41 3.73 -9.21
C THR A 33 8.81 4.23 -7.83
N PHE A 34 9.69 5.22 -7.79
CA PHE A 34 10.10 5.84 -6.54
C PHE A 34 8.90 6.42 -5.76
N ASP A 35 7.88 6.93 -6.46
CA ASP A 35 6.65 7.42 -5.88
C ASP A 35 5.84 6.30 -5.17
N ASN A 36 5.69 5.14 -5.83
CA ASN A 36 5.03 3.98 -5.23
C ASN A 36 5.80 3.44 -4.01
N ARG A 37 7.14 3.45 -4.05
CA ARG A 37 7.98 3.10 -2.90
C ARG A 37 7.75 4.05 -1.73
N LYS A 38 7.79 5.36 -1.99
CA LYS A 38 7.52 6.40 -0.98
C LYS A 38 6.14 6.28 -0.35
N LYS A 39 5.12 5.94 -1.15
CA LYS A 39 3.75 5.70 -0.64
C LYS A 39 3.72 4.53 0.35
N CYS A 40 4.41 3.44 0.02
CA CYS A 40 4.56 2.31 0.94
C CYS A 40 5.39 2.65 2.18
N GLU A 41 6.47 3.43 2.04
CA GLU A 41 7.23 3.94 3.18
C GLU A 41 6.37 4.81 4.09
N LYS A 42 5.52 5.66 3.51
CA LYS A 42 4.57 6.50 4.26
C LYS A 42 3.49 5.67 4.97
N ALA A 43 3.06 4.56 4.37
CA ALA A 43 2.18 3.60 5.03
C ALA A 43 2.86 2.83 6.19
N GLY A 44 4.18 2.95 6.31
CA GLY A 44 4.97 2.32 7.37
C GLY A 44 5.70 1.05 6.94
N CYS A 45 5.82 0.79 5.63
CA CYS A 45 6.64 -0.30 5.09
C CYS A 45 8.08 0.17 4.85
N LYS A 46 9.06 -0.42 5.53
CA LYS A 46 10.47 -0.21 5.19
C LYS A 46 10.83 -1.07 3.98
N VAL A 47 10.65 -0.50 2.78
CA VAL A 47 10.83 -1.22 1.52
C VAL A 47 12.25 -1.78 1.40
N SER A 48 12.35 -3.10 1.30
CA SER A 48 13.62 -3.82 1.12
C SER A 48 13.78 -4.42 -0.28
N GLY A 49 12.69 -4.56 -1.04
CA GLY A 49 12.73 -5.11 -2.39
C GLY A 49 11.36 -5.13 -3.05
N THR A 50 11.29 -5.64 -4.28
CA THR A 50 10.06 -5.81 -5.05
C THR A 50 9.77 -7.30 -5.21
N ALA A 51 8.51 -7.70 -5.05
CA ALA A 51 8.04 -9.07 -5.13
C ALA A 51 6.65 -9.16 -5.76
N SER A 52 6.26 -10.37 -6.13
CA SER A 52 4.85 -10.67 -6.39
C SER A 52 4.08 -10.67 -5.07
N CYS A 53 2.86 -10.11 -5.08
CA CYS A 53 2.04 -10.10 -3.88
C CYS A 53 1.69 -11.53 -3.44
N PRO A 54 1.88 -11.88 -2.15
CA PRO A 54 1.44 -13.17 -1.66
C PRO A 54 -0.08 -13.27 -1.72
N THR A 55 -0.59 -14.48 -1.98
CA THR A 55 -2.02 -14.82 -1.91
C THR A 55 -2.42 -15.40 -0.55
N ALA A 56 -1.44 -15.77 0.27
CA ALA A 56 -1.71 -16.37 1.57
C ALA A 56 -2.12 -15.31 2.60
N VAL A 57 -3.14 -15.62 3.39
CA VAL A 57 -3.78 -14.71 4.35
C VAL A 57 -2.97 -14.47 5.62
N ASN A 58 -1.90 -15.23 5.85
CA ASN A 58 -1.03 -15.09 7.02
C ASN A 58 -0.06 -13.91 6.92
N TYR A 59 0.12 -13.33 5.72
CA TYR A 59 0.98 -12.17 5.52
C TYR A 59 0.21 -10.88 5.82
N LYS A 60 0.86 -9.96 6.53
CA LYS A 60 0.36 -8.61 6.73
C LYS A 60 0.77 -7.77 5.53
N VAL A 61 -0.24 -7.49 4.71
CA VAL A 61 -0.10 -6.71 3.49
C VAL A 61 -0.90 -5.41 3.64
N CYS A 62 -0.20 -4.28 3.59
CA CYS A 62 -0.84 -2.97 3.51
C CYS A 62 -0.91 -2.48 2.06
N ASN A 63 -1.56 -1.34 1.83
CA ASN A 63 -1.66 -0.74 0.50
C ASN A 63 -1.06 0.67 0.51
N ALA A 64 -0.30 0.99 -0.53
CA ALA A 64 0.25 2.32 -0.82
C ALA A 64 -0.83 3.43 -0.84
N LEU A 65 -2.11 3.07 -1.03
CA LEU A 65 -3.24 4.00 -1.04
C LEU A 65 -3.78 4.36 0.34
N GLN A 66 -3.28 3.78 1.44
CA GLN A 66 -3.89 3.99 2.75
C GLN A 66 -3.36 5.24 3.48
N GLU A 67 -3.34 6.37 2.78
CA GLU A 67 -3.58 7.68 3.42
C GLU A 67 -5.07 7.81 3.71
N ARG A 68 -5.62 6.89 4.50
CA ARG A 68 -6.92 7.15 5.11
C ARG A 68 -6.68 8.12 6.25
N SER A 69 -6.47 9.38 5.88
CA SER A 69 -6.53 10.52 6.78
C SER A 69 -7.81 10.36 7.58
N ILE A 70 -7.66 10.04 8.86
CA ILE A 70 -8.80 9.81 9.75
C ILE A 70 -9.73 11.02 9.76
N SER A 71 -9.21 12.21 9.46
CA SER A 71 -9.99 13.44 9.24
C SER A 71 -11.04 13.32 8.14
N GLU A 72 -10.78 12.66 7.00
CA GLU A 72 -11.78 12.50 5.94
C GLU A 72 -12.84 11.46 6.28
N MET A 73 -12.46 10.38 6.99
CA MET A 73 -13.43 9.40 7.48
C MET A 73 -14.33 9.95 8.59
N LEU A 74 -13.80 10.80 9.49
CA LEU A 74 -14.60 11.46 10.52
C LEU A 74 -15.61 12.44 9.91
N LEU A 75 -15.23 13.16 8.86
CA LEU A 75 -16.13 14.06 8.14
C LEU A 75 -17.28 13.31 7.45
N ALA A 76 -17.00 12.16 6.83
CA ALA A 76 -18.05 11.32 6.23
C ALA A 76 -19.04 10.75 7.27
N HIS A 77 -18.58 10.46 8.49
CA HIS A 77 -19.45 9.96 9.57
C HIS A 77 -20.30 11.06 10.22
N PHE A 78 -19.83 12.32 10.24
CA PHE A 78 -20.59 13.45 10.78
C PHE A 78 -21.77 13.85 9.86
N GLN A 79 -21.59 13.76 8.54
CA GLN A 79 -22.63 14.13 7.55
C GLN A 79 -23.85 13.18 7.54
N VAL A 80 -23.73 11.94 8.03
CA VAL A 80 -24.84 10.95 8.07
C VAL A 80 -25.80 11.20 9.25
N ARG A 81 -25.39 11.95 10.29
CA ARG A 81 -26.25 12.21 11.46
C ARG A 81 -27.14 13.47 11.34
N VAL A 82 -27.11 14.16 10.21
CA VAL A 82 -27.87 15.40 9.92
C VAL A 82 -28.93 15.18 8.81
N GLN A 83 -29.47 13.97 8.70
CA GLN A 83 -30.69 13.70 7.94
C GLN A 83 -31.70 12.93 8.79
#